data_AF-A0A7R7VNE7-F1
#
_entry.id   AF-A0A7R7VNE7-F1
#
_cell.length_a   1.000
_cell.length_b   1.000
_cell.length_c   1.000
_cell.angle_alpha   90.00
_cell.angle_beta   90.00
_cell.angle_gamma   90.00
#
_symmetry.space_group_name_H-M   'P 1'
#
loop_
_entity.id
_entity.type
_entity.pdbx_description
1 polymer ?
#
loop_
_entity_poly.entity_id
_entity_poly.type
_entity_poly.pdbx_seq_one_letter_code
_entity_poly.pdbx_strand_id
1 'polypeptide(L)'
;MTPNNNDNDNDGPMVDIIISGIGGKLLFDGPLKLDPTLDNQTICQDAVRTILTAAREVAASSSSSEASSSSGAGNDGNKPTLIVLNTTGISDKRDLPFAMMPLYYWMLKVPHEDKKVMEALIRDEMAKPIEGRGVGGYAIVRPSLLTEGEGDGLEKVRVGGEEDPAVGYVIAREDVGAAFFLLSQENVRRSP
;
A
#
# COMPACT_ATOMS: atom_id res chain seq x y z
N MET A 1 -32.68 41.58 -2.21
CA MET A 1 -32.51 40.14 -2.51
C MET A 1 -31.01 39.91 -2.63
N THR A 2 -30.37 39.49 -1.55
CA THR A 2 -28.94 39.14 -1.53
C THR A 2 -28.78 37.67 -1.88
N PRO A 3 -27.74 37.26 -2.63
CA PRO A 3 -27.46 35.84 -2.85
C PRO A 3 -27.14 35.17 -1.51
N ASN A 4 -27.73 34.00 -1.26
CA ASN A 4 -27.32 33.14 -0.15
C ASN A 4 -26.06 32.38 -0.60
N ASN A 5 -24.94 32.55 0.10
CA ASN A 5 -23.62 32.19 -0.41
C ASN A 5 -22.99 31.04 0.40
N ASN A 6 -23.78 29.98 0.61
CA ASN A 6 -23.51 28.87 1.53
C ASN A 6 -23.27 27.52 0.80
N ASP A 7 -22.62 27.55 -0.36
CA ASP A 7 -22.27 26.35 -1.15
C ASP A 7 -20.79 25.94 -0.98
N ASN A 8 -20.16 26.27 0.15
CA ASN A 8 -18.71 26.10 0.37
C ASN A 8 -18.32 25.01 1.38
N ASP A 9 -19.28 24.25 1.91
CA ASP A 9 -19.02 23.09 2.78
C ASP A 9 -18.51 21.91 1.93
N ASN A 10 -17.25 22.00 1.51
CA ASN A 10 -16.54 21.00 0.70
C ASN A 10 -16.00 19.82 1.54
N ASP A 11 -16.37 19.72 2.82
CA ASP A 11 -16.02 18.61 3.70
C ASP A 11 -16.85 17.37 3.35
N GLY A 12 -16.46 16.72 2.25
CA GLY A 12 -16.89 15.37 1.93
C GLY A 12 -16.41 14.38 3.02
N PRO A 13 -17.05 13.19 3.11
CA PRO A 13 -16.68 12.20 4.12
C PRO A 13 -15.20 11.82 4.00
N MET A 14 -14.51 11.81 5.14
CA MET A 14 -13.09 11.47 5.23
C MET A 14 -12.87 10.01 4.82
N VAL A 15 -11.78 9.76 4.07
CA VAL A 15 -11.50 8.49 3.39
C VAL A 15 -11.17 7.37 4.37
N ASP A 16 -11.87 6.23 4.26
CA ASP A 16 -11.65 5.05 5.10
C ASP A 16 -10.44 4.20 4.71
N ILE A 17 -10.10 4.15 3.41
CA ILE A 17 -9.07 3.27 2.86
C ILE A 17 -8.25 3.98 1.78
N ILE A 18 -6.92 3.91 1.89
CA ILE A 18 -5.97 4.33 0.86
C ILE A 18 -5.35 3.08 0.23
N ILE A 19 -5.49 2.93 -1.09
CA ILE A 19 -4.85 1.87 -1.87
C ILE A 19 -3.72 2.48 -2.70
N SER A 20 -2.49 1.95 -2.58
CA SER A 20 -1.34 2.40 -3.37
C SER A 20 -0.67 1.25 -4.13
N GLY A 21 -0.73 1.33 -5.46
CA GLY A 21 -0.04 0.44 -6.41
C GLY A 21 1.21 1.06 -7.05
N ILE A 22 1.78 2.10 -6.45
CA ILE A 22 2.84 2.90 -7.08
C ILE A 22 4.16 2.10 -7.19
N GLY A 23 4.81 2.25 -8.35
CA GLY A 23 6.11 1.66 -8.69
C GLY A 23 6.70 2.32 -9.94
N GLY A 24 8.01 2.15 -10.14
CA GLY A 24 8.74 2.72 -11.28
C GLY A 24 8.88 1.75 -12.45
N LYS A 25 9.31 2.27 -13.59
CA LYS A 25 9.65 1.49 -14.78
C LYS A 25 11.09 0.99 -14.69
N LEU A 26 11.31 -0.30 -14.93
CA LEU A 26 12.66 -0.86 -15.07
C LEU A 26 13.35 -0.34 -16.34
N LEU A 27 14.54 0.21 -16.17
CA LEU A 27 15.43 0.71 -17.22
C LEU A 27 16.63 -0.22 -17.38
N PHE A 28 16.99 -0.53 -18.61
CA PHE A 28 18.01 -1.54 -18.96
C PHE A 28 19.14 -0.87 -19.77
N ASP A 29 19.76 0.15 -19.17
CA ASP A 29 20.60 1.12 -19.88
C ASP A 29 22.11 0.80 -19.79
N GLY A 30 22.48 -0.26 -19.07
CA GLY A 30 23.86 -0.74 -18.96
C GLY A 30 24.36 -1.54 -20.17
N PRO A 31 25.69 -1.63 -20.40
CA PRO A 31 26.29 -2.22 -21.60
C PRO A 31 26.01 -3.72 -21.80
N LEU A 32 25.58 -4.43 -20.75
CA LEU A 32 25.14 -5.83 -20.80
C LEU A 32 23.67 -6.01 -20.37
N LYS A 33 22.96 -4.94 -20.01
CA LYS A 33 21.60 -4.97 -19.42
C LYS A 33 21.43 -5.82 -18.15
N LEU A 34 22.53 -6.18 -17.49
CA LEU A 34 22.55 -7.08 -16.32
C LEU A 34 22.30 -6.39 -14.97
N ASP A 35 22.31 -5.05 -14.94
CA ASP A 35 22.06 -4.24 -13.74
C ASP A 35 21.00 -3.18 -14.08
N PRO A 36 19.70 -3.54 -14.10
CA PRO A 36 18.65 -2.60 -14.41
C PRO A 36 18.26 -1.78 -13.18
N THR A 37 17.97 -0.51 -13.44
CA THR A 37 17.57 0.46 -12.43
C THR A 37 16.10 0.82 -12.60
N LEU A 38 15.59 1.71 -11.75
CA LEU A 38 14.28 2.34 -11.93
C LEU A 38 14.45 3.74 -12.52
N ASP A 39 13.46 4.16 -13.32
CA ASP A 39 13.29 5.55 -13.75
C ASP A 39 13.26 6.55 -12.57
N ASN A 40 12.69 6.14 -11.44
CA ASN A 40 12.89 6.75 -10.15
C ASN A 40 13.17 5.65 -9.09
N GLN A 41 14.39 5.63 -8.56
CA GLN A 41 14.88 4.63 -7.60
C GLN A 41 14.26 4.70 -6.21
N THR A 42 13.49 5.76 -5.90
CA THR A 42 12.89 5.98 -4.58
C THR A 42 11.38 6.18 -4.64
N ILE A 43 10.76 5.88 -5.78
CA ILE A 43 9.35 6.18 -6.04
C ILE A 43 8.39 5.51 -5.04
N CYS A 44 8.70 4.30 -4.55
CA CYS A 44 7.83 3.59 -3.61
C CYS A 44 7.95 4.19 -2.19
N GLN A 45 9.18 4.41 -1.71
CA GLN A 45 9.39 5.04 -0.40
C GLN A 45 8.85 6.49 -0.38
N ASP A 46 9.00 7.25 -1.47
CA ASP A 46 8.58 8.65 -1.53
C ASP A 46 7.06 8.80 -1.67
N ALA A 47 6.41 7.90 -2.42
CA ALA A 47 4.95 7.80 -2.44
C ALA A 47 4.38 7.52 -1.06
N VAL A 48 4.94 6.56 -0.31
CA VAL A 48 4.49 6.25 1.05
C VAL A 48 4.79 7.39 2.03
N ARG A 49 5.95 8.05 1.94
CA ARG A 49 6.23 9.28 2.73
C ARG A 49 5.18 10.35 2.49
N THR A 50 4.85 10.61 1.22
CA THR A 50 3.85 11.61 0.84
C THR A 50 2.46 11.24 1.38
N ILE A 51 2.03 9.99 1.20
CA ILE A 51 0.75 9.49 1.71
C ILE A 51 0.66 9.65 3.24
N LEU A 52 1.69 9.21 3.99
CA LEU A 52 1.69 9.28 5.45
C LEU A 52 1.74 10.72 5.97
N THR A 53 2.45 11.62 5.29
CA THR A 53 2.48 13.05 5.63
C THR A 53 1.12 13.70 5.38
N ALA A 54 0.53 13.52 4.19
CA ALA A 54 -0.79 14.06 3.88
C ALA A 54 -1.88 13.53 4.83
N ALA A 55 -1.85 12.23 5.16
CA ALA A 55 -2.80 11.64 6.11
C ALA A 55 -2.68 12.23 7.53
N ARG A 56 -1.46 12.55 7.99
CA ARG A 56 -1.24 13.27 9.26
C ARG A 56 -1.75 14.72 9.20
N GLU A 57 -1.51 15.42 8.09
CA GLU A 57 -1.95 16.81 7.89
C GLU A 57 -3.49 16.91 7.89
N VAL A 58 -4.17 16.02 7.18
CA VAL A 58 -5.64 15.93 7.18
C VAL A 58 -6.15 15.62 8.58
N ALA A 59 -5.64 14.58 9.24
CA ALA A 59 -6.06 14.22 10.61
C ALA A 59 -5.85 15.37 11.62
N ALA A 60 -4.76 16.15 11.48
CA ALA A 60 -4.53 17.33 12.30
C ALA A 60 -5.57 18.43 12.05
N SER A 61 -5.93 18.71 10.79
CA SER A 61 -6.96 19.70 10.45
C SER A 61 -8.35 19.33 11.00
N SER A 62 -8.77 18.07 10.89
CA SER A 62 -10.07 17.61 11.41
C SER A 62 -10.19 17.75 12.93
N SER A 63 -9.09 17.59 13.66
CA SER A 63 -9.07 17.76 15.13
C SER A 63 -9.33 19.20 15.61
N SER A 64 -9.34 20.18 14.70
CA SER A 64 -9.63 21.58 15.01
C SER A 64 -11.11 21.99 14.84
N SER A 65 -11.95 21.12 14.28
CA SER A 65 -13.36 21.40 13.95
C SER A 65 -14.39 20.73 14.87
N GLU A 66 -13.99 19.74 15.67
CA GLU A 66 -14.87 18.92 16.52
C GLU A 66 -15.25 19.63 17.84
N ALA A 67 -16.21 20.56 17.74
CA ALA A 67 -16.96 21.10 18.88
C ALA A 67 -18.49 20.95 18.71
N SER A 68 -18.95 19.94 17.95
CA SER A 68 -20.38 19.74 17.69
C SER A 68 -20.76 18.31 17.22
N SER A 69 -20.99 17.40 18.19
CA SER A 69 -22.01 16.31 18.19
C SER A 69 -22.09 15.32 16.98
N SER A 70 -22.18 14.00 17.13
CA SER A 70 -22.70 13.20 18.26
C SER A 70 -22.50 11.68 18.12
N SER A 71 -22.38 11.00 19.27
CA SER A 71 -22.81 9.61 19.56
C SER A 71 -22.38 8.45 18.62
N GLY A 72 -21.27 7.81 18.96
CA GLY A 72 -20.85 6.47 18.52
C GLY A 72 -19.73 5.97 19.45
N ALA A 73 -19.65 4.67 19.74
CA ALA A 73 -18.76 4.17 20.80
C ALA A 73 -17.28 4.09 20.35
N GLY A 74 -16.42 4.91 20.95
CA GLY A 74 -14.96 4.76 20.97
C GLY A 74 -14.27 4.83 19.60
N ASN A 75 -13.93 6.04 19.14
CA ASN A 75 -13.26 6.24 17.85
C ASN A 75 -12.01 7.14 17.98
N ASP A 76 -10.85 6.67 17.53
CA ASP A 76 -9.55 7.36 17.57
C ASP A 76 -9.16 8.27 16.35
N GLY A 77 -9.99 8.65 15.36
CA GLY A 77 -11.42 8.35 15.16
C GLY A 77 -11.94 8.49 13.74
N ASN A 78 -11.07 8.67 12.73
CA ASN A 78 -11.37 8.26 11.34
C ASN A 78 -10.10 8.15 10.47
N LYS A 79 -9.04 7.48 10.97
CA LYS A 79 -7.75 7.41 10.25
C LYS A 79 -7.78 6.29 9.21
N PRO A 80 -7.44 6.54 7.92
CA PRO A 80 -7.56 5.54 6.86
C PRO A 80 -6.71 4.29 7.10
N THR A 81 -7.16 3.15 6.58
CA THR A 81 -6.34 1.95 6.43
C THR A 81 -5.51 2.02 5.14
N LEU A 82 -4.20 1.81 5.23
CA LEU A 82 -3.28 1.88 4.10
C LEU A 82 -2.95 0.49 3.52
N ILE A 83 -3.44 0.18 2.32
CA ILE A 83 -3.14 -1.06 1.59
C ILE A 83 -2.09 -0.75 0.51
N VAL A 84 -0.92 -1.38 0.56
CA VAL A 84 0.18 -1.13 -0.39
C VAL A 84 0.58 -2.37 -1.20
N LEU A 85 0.92 -2.14 -2.47
CA LEU A 85 1.53 -3.13 -3.35
C LEU A 85 3.04 -3.19 -3.15
N ASN A 86 3.52 -4.37 -2.84
CA ASN A 86 4.93 -4.67 -2.69
C ASN A 86 5.35 -5.82 -3.64
N THR A 87 6.34 -6.63 -3.28
CA THR A 87 6.86 -7.76 -4.06
C THR A 87 7.28 -8.88 -3.13
N THR A 88 7.24 -10.13 -3.62
CA THR A 88 8.00 -11.23 -3.01
C THR A 88 9.51 -11.01 -3.14
N GLY A 89 10.32 -11.72 -2.35
CA GLY A 89 11.78 -11.71 -2.44
C GLY A 89 12.50 -10.75 -1.50
N ILE A 90 11.76 -10.06 -0.63
CA ILE A 90 12.28 -9.10 0.35
C ILE A 90 12.07 -9.53 1.81
N SER A 91 11.27 -10.57 2.06
CA SER A 91 11.02 -11.14 3.39
C SER A 91 12.19 -12.02 3.85
N ASP A 92 12.33 -12.17 5.18
CA ASP A 92 13.27 -13.11 5.79
C ASP A 92 12.89 -14.58 5.55
N LYS A 93 11.60 -14.85 5.31
CA LYS A 93 11.12 -16.19 4.89
C LYS A 93 11.06 -16.28 3.37
N ARG A 94 11.44 -17.44 2.83
CA ARG A 94 11.46 -17.67 1.38
C ARG A 94 10.05 -17.79 0.80
N ASP A 95 9.55 -16.68 0.29
CA ASP A 95 8.34 -16.53 -0.52
C ASP A 95 8.56 -16.83 -2.02
N LEU A 96 9.82 -16.92 -2.48
CA LEU A 96 10.19 -17.19 -3.88
C LEU A 96 10.49 -18.67 -4.20
N PRO A 97 10.20 -19.12 -5.44
CA PRO A 97 10.74 -20.35 -6.00
C PRO A 97 12.26 -20.27 -6.20
N PHE A 98 12.98 -21.37 -5.93
CA PHE A 98 14.45 -21.38 -5.99
C PHE A 98 15.01 -20.95 -7.37
N ALA A 99 14.36 -21.35 -8.46
CA ALA A 99 14.76 -20.99 -9.82
C ALA A 99 14.66 -19.48 -10.13
N MET A 100 13.87 -18.71 -9.37
CA MET A 100 13.73 -17.26 -9.53
C MET A 100 14.78 -16.46 -8.78
N MET A 101 15.51 -17.06 -7.82
CA MET A 101 16.47 -16.32 -6.99
C MET A 101 17.58 -15.62 -7.79
N PRO A 102 18.22 -16.22 -8.83
CA PRO A 102 19.27 -15.53 -9.59
C PRO A 102 18.74 -14.25 -10.26
N LEU A 103 17.52 -14.30 -10.80
CA LEU A 103 16.84 -13.14 -11.39
C LEU A 103 16.57 -12.08 -10.32
N TYR A 104 16.03 -12.46 -9.17
CA TYR A 104 15.66 -11.52 -8.10
C TYR A 104 16.87 -10.89 -7.40
N TYR A 105 17.98 -11.61 -7.24
CA TYR A 105 19.20 -11.08 -6.60
C TYR A 105 20.03 -10.17 -7.51
N TRP A 106 20.01 -10.37 -8.83
CA TRP A 106 20.79 -9.54 -9.77
C TRP A 106 19.93 -8.45 -10.42
N MET A 107 18.73 -8.79 -10.88
CA MET A 107 17.90 -7.88 -11.69
C MET A 107 17.01 -6.96 -10.85
N LEU A 108 16.67 -7.33 -9.61
CA LEU A 108 15.67 -6.60 -8.79
C LEU A 108 16.25 -5.97 -7.52
N LYS A 109 17.58 -5.88 -7.39
CA LYS A 109 18.24 -5.33 -6.20
C LYS A 109 17.77 -3.90 -5.87
N VAL A 110 17.84 -2.98 -6.82
CA VAL A 110 17.43 -1.57 -6.61
C VAL A 110 15.93 -1.46 -6.28
N PRO A 111 15.00 -2.09 -7.03
CA PRO A 111 13.58 -2.19 -6.64
C PRO A 111 13.35 -2.76 -5.23
N HIS A 112 14.10 -3.80 -4.83
CA HIS A 112 13.97 -4.39 -3.49
C HIS A 112 14.45 -3.45 -2.38
N GLU A 113 15.46 -2.63 -2.62
CA GLU A 113 15.94 -1.64 -1.64
C GLU A 113 14.87 -0.55 -1.39
N ASP A 114 14.29 0.03 -2.45
CA ASP A 114 13.17 0.98 -2.37
C ASP A 114 11.96 0.37 -1.62
N LYS A 115 11.56 -0.84 -2.02
CA LYS A 115 10.44 -1.57 -1.41
C LYS A 115 10.69 -1.97 0.05
N LYS A 116 11.94 -2.23 0.47
CA LYS A 116 12.28 -2.48 1.88
C LYS A 116 12.16 -1.22 2.73
N VAL A 117 12.63 -0.07 2.24
CA VAL A 117 12.44 1.20 2.96
C VAL A 117 10.95 1.57 3.03
N MET A 118 10.19 1.29 1.96
CA MET A 118 8.73 1.44 1.95
C MET A 118 8.05 0.61 3.06
N GLU A 119 8.42 -0.66 3.28
CA GLU A 119 7.87 -1.44 4.42
C GLU A 119 8.28 -0.86 5.77
N ALA A 120 9.56 -0.50 5.93
CA ALA A 120 10.08 0.04 7.18
C ALA A 120 9.30 1.30 7.60
N LEU A 121 9.07 2.24 6.66
CA LEU A 121 8.29 3.46 6.91
C LEU A 121 6.86 3.18 7.41
N ILE A 122 6.22 2.12 6.91
CA ILE A 122 4.86 1.73 7.35
C ILE A 122 4.91 1.10 8.74
N ARG A 123 5.87 0.22 9.02
CA ARG A 123 6.05 -0.39 10.35
C ARG A 123 6.42 0.66 11.40
N ASP A 124 7.30 1.60 11.06
CA ASP A 124 7.70 2.73 11.90
C ASP A 124 6.53 3.68 12.18
N GLU A 125 5.62 3.89 11.22
CA GLU A 125 4.39 4.65 11.46
C GLU A 125 3.51 3.96 12.50
N MET A 126 3.32 2.65 12.37
CA MET A 126 2.48 1.86 13.27
C MET A 126 3.10 1.65 14.65
N ALA A 127 4.41 1.83 14.80
CA ALA A 127 5.09 1.86 16.09
C ALA A 127 4.83 3.15 16.90
N LYS A 128 4.33 4.23 16.27
CA LYS A 128 4.00 5.50 16.96
C LYS A 128 2.75 5.34 17.86
N PRO A 129 2.58 6.21 18.87
CA PRO A 129 1.31 6.39 19.56
C PRO A 129 0.18 6.72 18.56
N ILE A 130 -1.04 6.24 18.83
CA ILE A 130 -2.20 6.33 17.90
C ILE A 130 -2.43 7.77 17.43
N GLU A 131 -2.35 8.74 18.33
CA GLU A 131 -2.46 10.19 18.07
C GLU A 131 -1.50 10.65 16.96
N GLY A 132 -0.24 10.21 16.98
CA GLY A 132 0.82 10.61 16.05
C GLY A 132 0.88 9.86 14.72
N ARG A 133 -0.05 8.92 14.46
CA ARG A 133 -0.17 8.22 13.18
C ARG A 133 -1.00 9.01 12.18
N GLY A 134 -0.69 8.92 10.89
CA GLY A 134 -1.59 9.37 9.81
C GLY A 134 -2.64 8.31 9.44
N VAL A 135 -2.35 7.03 9.69
CA VAL A 135 -3.18 5.89 9.29
C VAL A 135 -3.61 5.07 10.51
N GLY A 136 -4.81 4.48 10.45
CA GLY A 136 -5.36 3.66 11.54
C GLY A 136 -4.84 2.22 11.52
N GLY A 137 -4.61 1.70 10.32
CA GLY A 137 -4.12 0.34 10.07
C GLY A 137 -3.43 0.22 8.72
N TYR A 138 -2.92 -0.97 8.39
CA TYR A 138 -2.23 -1.22 7.13
C TYR A 138 -2.34 -2.68 6.66
N ALA A 139 -2.10 -2.90 5.37
CA ALA A 139 -1.85 -4.20 4.78
C ALA A 139 -0.77 -4.10 3.69
N ILE A 140 0.22 -4.99 3.71
CA ILE A 140 1.27 -5.08 2.69
C ILE A 140 1.03 -6.32 1.85
N VAL A 141 0.70 -6.14 0.57
CA VAL A 141 0.44 -7.25 -0.35
C VAL A 141 1.71 -7.54 -1.16
N ARG A 142 2.24 -8.76 -1.04
CA ARG A 142 3.46 -9.22 -1.75
C ARG A 142 3.08 -10.22 -2.87
N PRO A 143 2.69 -9.76 -4.07
CA PRO A 143 2.46 -10.65 -5.21
C PRO A 143 3.77 -11.28 -5.70
N SER A 144 3.64 -12.44 -6.35
CA SER A 144 4.69 -13.00 -7.23
C SER A 144 4.92 -12.12 -8.47
N LEU A 145 5.81 -12.53 -9.38
CA LEU A 145 6.15 -11.72 -10.56
C LEU A 145 4.90 -11.38 -11.39
N LEU A 146 4.64 -10.08 -11.57
CA LEU A 146 3.45 -9.61 -12.27
C LEU A 146 3.50 -9.90 -13.77
N THR A 147 2.45 -10.52 -14.30
CA THR A 147 2.25 -10.76 -15.74
C THR A 147 1.09 -9.94 -16.30
N GLU A 148 1.15 -9.63 -17.59
CA GLU A 148 -0.01 -9.16 -18.36
C GLU A 148 -0.84 -10.35 -18.84
N GLY A 149 -2.12 -10.12 -19.12
CA GLY A 149 -3.07 -11.13 -19.59
C GLY A 149 -4.30 -11.23 -18.70
N GLU A 150 -5.22 -12.10 -19.10
CA GLU A 150 -6.42 -12.44 -18.30
C GLU A 150 -6.00 -13.12 -16.99
N GLY A 151 -6.75 -12.82 -15.92
CA GLY A 151 -6.61 -13.45 -14.62
C GLY A 151 -6.96 -14.93 -14.62
N ASP A 152 -6.33 -15.70 -13.74
CA ASP A 152 -6.65 -17.09 -13.48
C ASP A 152 -7.90 -17.24 -12.60
N GLY A 153 -8.41 -16.16 -12.01
CA GLY A 153 -9.55 -16.17 -11.08
C GLY A 153 -9.10 -16.27 -9.63
N LEU A 154 -9.77 -15.52 -8.76
CA LEU A 154 -9.43 -15.41 -7.33
C LEU A 154 -9.48 -16.75 -6.59
N GLU A 155 -10.29 -17.71 -7.05
CA GLU A 155 -10.35 -19.07 -6.52
C GLU A 155 -9.06 -19.87 -6.73
N LYS A 156 -8.21 -19.48 -7.69
CA LYS A 156 -6.86 -20.07 -7.91
C LYS A 156 -5.75 -19.30 -7.19
N VAL A 157 -6.01 -18.08 -6.72
CA VAL A 157 -5.03 -17.25 -6.02
C VAL A 157 -4.74 -17.84 -4.63
N ARG A 158 -3.50 -18.27 -4.41
CA ARG A 158 -3.03 -18.74 -3.11
C ARG A 158 -2.50 -17.56 -2.29
N VAL A 159 -3.11 -17.32 -1.13
CA VAL A 159 -2.68 -16.30 -0.17
C VAL A 159 -1.98 -16.98 1.01
N GLY A 160 -0.89 -16.38 1.49
CA GLY A 160 -0.16 -16.83 2.68
C GLY A 160 0.23 -15.65 3.56
N GLY A 161 0.52 -15.92 4.83
CA GLY A 161 0.90 -14.91 5.81
C GLY A 161 2.42 -14.64 5.85
N GLU A 162 2.84 -13.69 6.69
CA GLU A 162 4.27 -13.42 6.93
C GLU A 162 5.00 -14.64 7.54
N GLU A 163 4.28 -15.45 8.34
CA GLU A 163 4.82 -16.67 8.94
C GLU A 163 4.82 -17.90 8.01
N ASP A 164 3.87 -17.98 7.07
CA ASP A 164 3.72 -19.09 6.11
C ASP A 164 3.35 -18.52 4.72
N PRO A 165 4.37 -18.06 3.95
CA PRO A 165 4.13 -17.37 2.68
C PRO A 165 3.79 -18.35 1.56
N ALA A 166 2.77 -18.00 0.78
CA ALA A 166 2.39 -18.76 -0.41
C ALA A 166 3.44 -18.57 -1.53
N VAL A 167 4.19 -19.64 -1.84
CA VAL A 167 5.22 -19.60 -2.89
C VAL A 167 4.59 -19.70 -4.29
N GLY A 168 4.87 -18.73 -5.16
CA GLY A 168 4.39 -18.66 -6.54
C GLY A 168 5.44 -18.11 -7.50
N TYR A 169 5.32 -18.42 -8.80
CA TYR A 169 6.22 -17.90 -9.83
C TYR A 169 5.73 -16.55 -10.39
N VAL A 170 4.47 -16.51 -10.81
CA VAL A 170 3.82 -15.38 -11.47
C VAL A 170 2.39 -15.22 -10.97
N ILE A 171 1.83 -14.03 -11.15
CA ILE A 171 0.40 -13.73 -10.97
C ILE A 171 -0.03 -12.62 -11.94
N ALA A 172 -1.23 -12.73 -12.52
CA ALA A 172 -1.75 -11.70 -13.42
C ALA A 172 -2.07 -10.40 -12.65
N ARG A 173 -1.84 -9.24 -13.28
CA ARG A 173 -2.22 -7.94 -12.70
C ARG A 173 -3.72 -7.83 -12.40
N GLU A 174 -4.56 -8.50 -13.20
CA GLU A 174 -6.01 -8.55 -12.99
C GLU A 174 -6.37 -9.22 -11.66
N ASP A 175 -5.84 -10.42 -11.38
CA ASP A 175 -6.06 -11.14 -10.12
C ASP A 175 -5.55 -10.34 -8.91
N VAL A 176 -4.43 -9.64 -9.04
CA VAL A 176 -3.91 -8.76 -7.98
C VAL A 176 -4.88 -7.59 -7.74
N GLY A 177 -5.37 -6.93 -8.78
CA GLY A 177 -6.36 -5.85 -8.65
C GLY A 177 -7.65 -6.34 -7.99
N ALA A 178 -8.14 -7.52 -8.37
CA ALA A 178 -9.33 -8.13 -7.79
C ALA A 178 -9.09 -8.52 -6.30
N ALA A 179 -7.91 -9.01 -5.93
CA ALA A 179 -7.56 -9.31 -4.55
C ALA A 179 -7.49 -8.04 -3.67
N PHE A 180 -6.94 -6.95 -4.19
CA PHE A 180 -6.95 -5.64 -3.52
C PHE A 180 -8.38 -5.12 -3.28
N PHE A 181 -9.28 -5.30 -4.25
CA PHE A 181 -10.68 -4.93 -4.10
C PHE A 181 -11.39 -5.77 -3.02
N LEU A 182 -11.12 -7.08 -2.93
CA LEU A 182 -11.66 -7.88 -1.82
C LEU A 182 -11.10 -7.46 -0.46
N LEU A 183 -9.80 -7.17 -0.36
CA LEU A 183 -9.18 -6.71 0.88
C LEU A 183 -9.75 -5.37 1.38
N SER A 184 -10.08 -4.44 0.47
CA SER A 184 -10.75 -3.19 0.86
C SER A 184 -12.17 -3.45 1.38
N GLN A 185 -12.94 -4.32 0.71
CA GLN A 185 -14.28 -4.70 1.15
C GLN A 185 -14.29 -5.45 2.50
N GLU A 186 -13.26 -6.26 2.78
CA GLU A 186 -13.13 -6.91 4.09
C GLU A 186 -12.78 -5.92 5.20
N ASN A 187 -11.90 -4.95 4.94
CA ASN A 187 -11.59 -3.90 5.90
C ASN A 187 -12.81 -3.01 6.20
N VAL A 188 -13.58 -2.59 5.18
CA VAL A 188 -14.85 -1.86 5.39
C VAL A 188 -15.82 -2.64 6.28
N ARG A 189 -15.89 -3.97 6.14
CA ARG A 189 -16.75 -4.84 6.97
C ARG A 189 -16.23 -5.10 8.39
N ARG A 190 -14.96 -4.78 8.68
CA ARG A 190 -14.34 -4.95 10.00
C ARG A 190 -14.29 -3.65 10.80
N SER A 191 -14.52 -2.50 10.16
CA SER A 191 -14.84 -1.25 10.85
C SER A 191 -16.17 -1.37 11.61
N PRO A 192 -16.22 -1.01 12.91
CA PRO A 192 -17.40 -1.18 13.77
C PRO A 192 -18.52 -0.16 13.49
#